data_AF-A0A6P0U1U1-F1
#
_entry.id   AF-A0A6P0U1U1-F1
#
_cell.length_a   1.000
_cell.length_b   1.000
_cell.length_c   1.000
_cell.angle_alpha   90.00
_cell.angle_beta   90.00
_cell.angle_gamma   90.00
#
_symmetry.space_group_name_H-M   'P 1'
#
loop_
_entity.id
_entity.type
_entity.pdbx_description
1 polymer ?
#
loop_
_entity_poly.entity_id
_entity_poly.type
_entity_poly.pdbx_seq_one_letter_code
_entity_poly.pdbx_strand_id
1 'polypeptide(L)'
;ESLKFATTPLELLQPSIAALALAYFDTFPEIVEYRPDFLKRVVQFAGWGLMTAILSMVQYQKTFNNTGIAMLQVAKALLCRPDSSMSTIFGVAIEEVLRSQESNRFTEISSSRLS
;
A
#
# COMPACT_ATOMS: atom_id res chain seq x y z
N GLU A 1 -0.32 -25.99 13.40
CA GLU A 1 0.84 -26.04 12.48
C GLU A 1 0.55 -25.45 11.09
N SER A 2 -0.69 -25.33 10.64
CA SER A 2 -1.04 -24.79 9.30
C SER A 2 -0.77 -23.28 9.07
N LEU A 3 -0.62 -22.47 10.13
CA LEU A 3 -0.35 -21.02 10.00
C LEU A 3 1.12 -20.68 9.70
N LYS A 4 2.06 -21.61 9.90
CA LYS A 4 3.50 -21.39 9.63
C LYS A 4 3.85 -21.44 8.14
N PHE A 5 2.92 -21.90 7.30
CA PHE A 5 3.10 -22.08 5.86
C PHE A 5 2.26 -21.13 5.01
N ALA A 6 1.45 -20.26 5.61
CA ALA A 6 0.77 -19.19 4.90
C ALA A 6 1.73 -18.01 4.65
N THR A 7 2.89 -18.30 4.03
CA THR A 7 3.69 -17.28 3.34
C THR A 7 2.99 -16.94 2.04
N THR A 8 1.85 -16.26 2.14
CA THR A 8 1.17 -15.73 0.95
C THR A 8 2.14 -14.76 0.27
N PRO A 9 2.55 -15.03 -0.99
CA PRO A 9 3.43 -14.13 -1.72
C PRO A 9 2.79 -12.76 -1.84
N LEU A 10 3.61 -11.71 -1.74
CA LEU A 10 3.14 -10.33 -1.80
C LEU A 10 2.45 -10.05 -3.14
N GLU A 11 2.89 -10.71 -4.20
CA GLU A 11 2.36 -10.61 -5.56
C GLU A 11 0.88 -11.03 -5.65
N LEU A 12 0.44 -11.94 -4.78
CA LEU A 12 -0.98 -12.33 -4.72
C LEU A 12 -1.84 -11.31 -3.95
N LEU A 13 -1.21 -10.50 -3.09
CA LEU A 13 -1.89 -9.48 -2.28
C LEU A 13 -1.87 -8.10 -2.94
N GLN A 14 -0.87 -7.83 -3.78
CA GLN A 14 -0.68 -6.58 -4.52
C GLN A 14 -1.97 -6.10 -5.22
N PRO A 15 -2.69 -6.93 -6.01
CA PRO A 15 -3.91 -6.50 -6.68
C PRO A 15 -5.02 -6.08 -5.71
N SER A 16 -5.15 -6.80 -4.58
CA SER A 16 -6.16 -6.50 -3.56
C SER A 16 -5.85 -5.20 -2.81
N ILE A 17 -4.57 -4.96 -2.49
CA ILE A 17 -4.11 -3.73 -1.85
C ILE A 17 -4.31 -2.54 -2.80
N ALA A 18 -3.99 -2.71 -4.08
CA ALA A 18 -4.24 -1.71 -5.11
C ALA A 18 -5.74 -1.42 -5.27
N ALA A 19 -6.57 -2.44 -5.43
CA ALA A 19 -8.02 -2.28 -5.57
C ALA A 19 -8.63 -1.56 -4.38
N LEU A 20 -8.18 -1.86 -3.15
CA LEU A 20 -8.65 -1.17 -1.94
C LEU A 20 -8.28 0.32 -1.96
N ALA A 21 -7.03 0.66 -2.30
CA ALA A 21 -6.57 2.04 -2.37
C ALA A 21 -7.32 2.84 -3.44
N LEU A 22 -7.56 2.23 -4.61
CA LEU A 22 -8.31 2.86 -5.70
C LEU A 22 -9.77 3.08 -5.33
N ALA A 23 -10.46 2.05 -4.83
CA ALA A 23 -11.86 2.16 -4.42
C ALA A 23 -12.05 3.26 -3.35
N TYR A 24 -11.07 3.43 -2.46
CA TYR A 24 -11.07 4.52 -1.49
C TYR A 24 -10.97 5.89 -2.17
N PHE A 25 -10.07 6.08 -3.14
CA PHE A 25 -9.97 7.33 -3.89
C PHE A 25 -11.18 7.60 -4.79
N ASP A 26 -11.80 6.58 -5.36
CA ASP A 26 -13.02 6.72 -6.15
C ASP A 26 -14.21 7.15 -5.26
N THR A 27 -14.24 6.69 -4.01
CA THR A 27 -15.29 7.05 -3.05
C THR A 27 -15.07 8.45 -2.48
N PHE A 28 -13.82 8.86 -2.30
CA PHE A 28 -13.43 10.13 -1.67
C PHE A 28 -12.41 10.90 -2.52
N PRO A 29 -12.78 11.36 -3.72
CA PRO A 29 -11.85 11.99 -4.65
C PRO A 29 -11.25 13.29 -4.10
N GLU A 30 -11.99 14.02 -3.27
CA GLU A 30 -11.56 15.31 -2.70
C GLU A 30 -10.33 15.16 -1.81
N ILE A 31 -10.06 13.96 -1.26
CA ILE A 31 -8.91 13.73 -0.39
C ILE A 31 -7.59 13.96 -1.11
N VAL A 32 -7.54 13.65 -2.41
CA VAL A 32 -6.36 13.84 -3.24
C VAL A 32 -6.18 15.32 -3.58
N GLU A 33 -7.28 16.07 -3.73
CA GLU A 33 -7.25 17.52 -3.95
C GLU A 33 -6.74 18.27 -2.71
N TYR A 34 -7.25 17.92 -1.53
CA TYR A 34 -6.81 18.55 -0.28
C TYR A 34 -5.42 18.09 0.17
N ARG A 35 -5.05 16.84 -0.11
CA ARG A 35 -3.80 16.22 0.33
C ARG A 35 -3.21 15.35 -0.78
N PRO A 36 -2.44 15.94 -1.71
CA PRO A 36 -1.75 15.19 -2.75
C PRO A 36 -0.69 14.22 -2.17
N ASP A 37 -0.25 14.42 -0.92
CA ASP A 37 0.66 13.52 -0.21
C ASP A 37 -0.04 12.36 0.52
N PHE A 38 -1.37 12.21 0.41
CA PHE A 38 -2.14 11.27 1.22
C PHE A 38 -1.62 9.83 1.12
N LEU A 39 -1.48 9.29 -0.09
CA LEU A 39 -1.04 7.90 -0.26
C LEU A 39 0.37 7.66 0.28
N LYS A 40 1.26 8.63 0.05
CA LYS A 40 2.62 8.63 0.61
C LYS A 40 2.58 8.59 2.14
N ARG A 41 1.69 9.36 2.78
CA ARG A 41 1.49 9.34 4.24
C ARG A 41 0.93 8.02 4.72
N VAL A 42 -0.03 7.42 4.01
CA VAL A 42 -0.57 6.08 4.34
C VAL A 42 0.55 5.04 4.37
N VAL A 43 1.43 5.03 3.37
CA VAL A 43 2.59 4.12 3.33
C VAL A 43 3.56 4.38 4.48
N GLN A 44 3.84 5.65 4.79
CA GLN A 44 4.68 5.99 5.93
C GLN A 44 4.08 5.55 7.27
N PHE A 45 2.76 5.72 7.46
CA PHE A 45 2.06 5.26 8.65
C PHE A 45 2.04 3.73 8.75
N ALA A 46 1.90 3.02 7.63
CA ALA A 46 2.06 1.57 7.59
C ALA A 46 3.48 1.16 8.03
N GLY A 47 4.52 1.85 7.54
CA GLY A 47 5.90 1.66 7.99
C GLY A 47 6.10 1.90 9.49
N TRP A 48 5.53 2.99 10.02
CA TRP A 48 5.56 3.30 11.45
C TRP A 48 4.81 2.26 12.31
N GLY A 49 3.63 1.83 11.87
CA GLY A 49 2.86 0.78 12.52
C GLY A 49 3.64 -0.54 12.57
N LEU A 50 4.31 -0.90 11.47
CA LEU A 50 5.18 -2.07 11.41
C LEU A 50 6.39 -1.95 12.36
N MET A 51 7.05 -0.78 12.42
CA MET A 51 8.13 -0.54 13.39
C MET A 51 7.64 -0.70 14.83
N THR A 52 6.45 -0.19 15.15
CA THR A 52 5.86 -0.28 16.49
C THR A 52 5.59 -1.74 16.86
N ALA A 53 5.01 -2.52 15.94
CA ALA A 53 4.77 -3.95 16.13
C ALA A 53 6.07 -4.74 16.33
N ILE A 54 7.11 -4.41 15.56
CA ILE A 54 8.45 -5.02 15.72
C ILE A 54 9.04 -4.66 17.09
N LEU A 55 8.93 -3.41 17.53
CA LEU A 55 9.44 -3.00 18.84
C LEU A 55 8.74 -3.76 19.96
N SER A 56 7.41 -3.92 19.90
CA SER A 56 6.67 -4.77 20.82
C SER A 56 7.18 -6.22 20.75
N MET A 57 7.36 -6.78 19.55
CA MET A 57 7.90 -8.13 19.39
C MET A 57 9.27 -8.28 20.04
N VAL A 58 10.20 -7.33 19.89
CA VAL A 58 11.53 -7.35 20.52
C VAL A 58 11.45 -7.22 22.04
N GLN A 59 10.52 -6.41 22.55
CA GLN A 59 10.32 -6.25 23.99
C GLN A 59 9.74 -7.53 24.63
N TYR A 60 8.86 -8.25 23.94
CA TYR A 60 8.22 -9.47 24.45
C TYR A 60 8.97 -10.75 24.11
N GLN A 61 9.68 -10.82 22.98
CA GLN A 61 10.46 -11.98 22.54
C GLN A 61 11.94 -11.74 22.79
N LYS A 62 12.59 -12.61 23.59
CA LYS A 62 14.03 -12.54 23.90
C LYS A 62 14.97 -12.80 22.71
N THR A 63 14.43 -13.07 21.52
CA THR A 63 15.19 -13.37 20.31
C THR A 63 14.63 -12.63 19.11
N PHE A 64 15.49 -11.85 18.45
CA PHE A 64 15.17 -11.17 17.20
C PHE A 64 15.88 -11.89 16.05
N ASN A 65 15.12 -12.66 15.27
CA ASN A 65 15.67 -13.51 14.21
C ASN A 65 15.73 -12.78 12.85
N ASN A 66 16.24 -13.47 11.82
CA ASN A 66 16.39 -12.91 10.47
C ASN A 66 15.07 -12.42 9.85
N THR A 67 13.94 -13.05 10.19
CA THR A 67 12.61 -12.58 9.78
C THR A 67 12.29 -11.23 10.43
N GLY A 68 12.59 -11.07 11.72
CA GLY A 68 12.50 -9.79 12.41
C GLY A 68 13.34 -8.70 11.74
N ILE A 69 14.60 -9.02 11.40
CA ILE A 69 15.51 -8.11 10.70
C ILE A 69 14.94 -7.70 9.34
N ALA A 70 14.44 -8.67 8.56
CA ALA A 70 13.82 -8.41 7.26
C ALA A 70 12.57 -7.51 7.40
N MET A 71 11.69 -7.77 8.37
CA MET A 71 10.53 -6.92 8.64
C MET A 71 10.93 -5.49 9.03
N LEU A 72 12.02 -5.31 9.79
CA LEU A 72 12.53 -3.99 10.14
C LEU A 72 13.07 -3.24 8.92
N GLN A 73 13.74 -3.93 8.01
CA GLN A 73 14.20 -3.35 6.75
C GLN A 73 13.02 -2.89 5.89
N VAL A 74 11.95 -3.70 5.81
CA VAL A 74 10.70 -3.32 5.13
C VAL A 74 10.06 -2.10 5.81
N ALA A 75 9.92 -2.11 7.14
CA ALA A 75 9.35 -0.99 7.89
C ALA A 75 10.11 0.32 7.65
N LYS A 76 11.44 0.25 7.64
CA LYS A 76 12.32 1.38 7.30
C LYS A 76 12.11 1.84 5.86
N ALA A 77 12.01 0.93 4.90
CA ALA A 77 11.78 1.28 3.50
C ALA A 77 10.45 2.02 3.33
N LEU A 78 9.37 1.50 3.92
CA LEU A 78 8.04 2.13 3.91
C LEU A 78 8.07 3.56 4.48
N LEU A 79 8.78 3.77 5.59
CA LEU A 79 8.85 5.07 6.26
C LEU A 79 9.76 6.08 5.54
N CYS A 80 10.96 5.65 5.16
CA CYS A 80 12.02 6.53 4.65
C CYS A 80 12.05 6.65 3.13
N ARG A 81 11.47 5.68 2.40
CA ARG A 81 11.44 5.63 0.92
C ARG A 81 10.04 5.22 0.44
N PRO A 82 8.98 5.98 0.78
CA PRO A 82 7.61 5.60 0.46
C PRO A 82 7.37 5.49 -1.04
N ASP A 83 7.99 6.34 -1.86
CA ASP A 83 7.80 6.35 -3.32
C ASP A 83 8.28 5.04 -3.96
N SER A 84 9.49 4.58 -3.61
CA SER A 84 10.01 3.28 -4.05
C SER A 84 9.25 2.08 -3.45
N SER A 85 8.70 2.26 -2.24
CA SER A 85 7.98 1.19 -1.56
C SER A 85 6.56 1.02 -2.13
N MET A 86 5.93 2.09 -2.61
CA MET A 86 4.63 2.04 -3.28
C MET A 86 4.65 1.08 -4.47
N SER A 87 5.66 1.17 -5.35
CA SER A 87 5.79 0.24 -6.48
C SER A 87 5.88 -1.23 -6.04
N THR A 88 6.47 -1.49 -4.87
CA THR A 88 6.60 -2.85 -4.31
C THR A 88 5.29 -3.32 -3.65
N ILE A 89 4.53 -2.43 -3.00
CA ILE A 89 3.28 -2.78 -2.32
C ILE A 89 2.12 -2.97 -3.31
N PHE A 90 2.11 -2.18 -4.39
CA PHE A 90 1.03 -2.18 -5.37
C PHE A 90 1.35 -3.01 -6.61
N GLY A 91 2.61 -3.44 -6.79
CA GLY A 91 3.04 -4.23 -7.95
C GLY A 91 3.14 -3.45 -9.26
N VAL A 92 2.70 -2.19 -9.27
CA VAL A 92 2.72 -1.24 -10.38
C VAL A 92 2.96 0.17 -9.83
N ALA A 93 3.44 1.11 -10.66
CA ALA A 93 3.47 2.51 -10.27
C ALA A 93 2.01 2.98 -10.07
N ILE A 94 1.64 3.35 -8.84
CA ILE A 94 0.27 3.77 -8.55
C ILE A 94 -0.12 5.00 -9.37
N GLU A 95 0.85 5.80 -9.81
CA GLU A 95 0.67 6.91 -10.74
C GLU A 95 0.18 6.44 -12.12
N GLU A 96 0.62 5.27 -12.57
CA GLU A 96 0.15 4.65 -13.81
C GLU A 96 -1.27 4.12 -13.66
N VAL A 97 -1.59 3.58 -12.48
CA VAL A 97 -2.94 3.12 -12.14
C VAL A 97 -3.92 4.30 -12.02
N LEU A 98 -3.59 5.33 -11.26
CA LEU A 98 -4.41 6.55 -11.11
C LEU A 98 -4.63 7.24 -12.47
N ARG A 99 -3.59 7.33 -13.31
CA ARG A 99 -3.70 7.86 -14.68
C ARG A 99 -4.57 6.98 -15.58
N SER A 100 -4.52 5.66 -15.43
CA SER A 100 -5.40 4.74 -16.17
C SER A 100 -6.88 4.87 -15.75
N GLN A 101 -7.17 5.24 -14.49
CA GLN A 101 -8.53 5.50 -14.00
C GLN A 101 -9.11 6.83 -14.51
N GLU A 102 -8.29 7.89 -14.61
CA GLU A 102 -8.71 9.15 -15.25
C GLU A 102 -9.11 8.94 -16.71
N SER A 103 -8.40 8.06 -17.43
CA SER A 103 -8.73 7.69 -18.80
C SER A 103 -10.05 6.91 -18.90
N ASN A 104 -10.40 6.08 -17.92
CA ASN A 104 -11.67 5.34 -17.91
C ASN A 104 -12.88 6.23 -17.56
N ARG A 105 -12.71 7.19 -16.64
CA ARG A 105 -13.75 8.17 -16.29
C ARG A 105 -14.17 9.04 -17.47
N PHE A 106 -13.25 9.39 -18.37
CA PHE A 106 -13.58 10.13 -19.60
C PHE A 106 -14.46 9.32 -20.56
N THR A 107 -14.30 8.00 -20.60
CA THR A 107 -15.06 7.11 -21.47
C THR A 107 -16.50 6.92 -20.98
N GLU A 108 -16.72 6.79 -19.66
CA GLU A 108 -18.07 6.66 -19.07
C GLU A 108 -18.90 7.95 -19.17
N ILE A 109 -18.26 9.12 -19.02
CA ILE A 109 -18.94 10.42 -19.18
C ILE A 109 -19.35 10.66 -20.65
N SER A 110 -18.61 10.07 -21.60
CA SER A 110 -18.93 10.15 -23.03
C SER A 110 -20.07 9.20 -23.41
N SER A 111 -20.14 8.01 -22.78
CA SER A 111 -21.20 7.03 -23.02
C SER A 111 -22.55 7.40 -22.38
N SER A 112 -22.54 8.12 -21.25
CA SER A 112 -23.74 8.57 -20.54
C SER A 112 -24.42 9.82 -21.14
N ARG A 113 -23.77 10.49 -22.10
CA ARG A 113 -24.35 11.62 -22.86
C ARG A 113 -24.95 11.23 -24.22
N LEU A 114 -24.89 9.95 -24.59
CA LEU A 114 -25.36 9.41 -25.89
C LEU A 114 -26.55 8.43 -25.75
N SER A 115 -27.13 8.29 -24.56
CA SER A 115 -28.38 7.54 -24.29
C SER A 115 -29.47 8.47 -23.79
#